data_AF-A0A1B6EDV1-F1
#
_entry.id   AF-A0A1B6EDV1-F1
#
_cell.length_a   1.000
_cell.length_b   1.000
_cell.length_c   1.000
_cell.angle_alpha   90.00
_cell.angle_beta   90.00
_cell.angle_gamma   90.00
#
_symmetry.space_group_name_H-M   'P 1'
#
loop_
_entity.id
_entity.type
_entity.pdbx_description
1 polymer ?
#
loop_
_entity_poly.entity_id
_entity_poly.type
_entity_poly.pdbx_seq_one_letter_code
_entity_poly.pdbx_strand_id
1 'polypeptide(L)'
;MAALNELNGFKPSWLKWHILVAVGTPIVIGIGYWYVLKRNKQIGSKDTKKEEKIKENTIHRPTVEKDFSTEVKVSSPLERAQELKNSGNKLYLAKMYDDAIRCYTEAIEMCPKEEKDTLSTYYQNRAAAYEQKNILEDVIKDCTSALEYNPRYTKALQRRAKAAERNGNLEQSLQDVTAVCILENFTNNSSLITADKILKQLGRQHAKEQMLKQKLVTPSKHFVKSYLSSFSNNPLLPLNKSHINGHVNTEIPLRYEIKLLILGC
;
A
#
# COMPACT_ATOMS: atom_id res chain seq x y z
N MET A 1 78.88 -0.95 19.43
CA MET A 1 78.95 0.50 19.16
C MET A 1 77.85 0.80 18.15
N ALA A 2 76.60 0.91 18.63
CA ALA A 2 75.97 2.19 18.98
C ALA A 2 75.59 2.97 17.71
N ALA A 3 74.28 2.98 17.39
CA ALA A 3 73.41 4.16 17.46
C ALA A 3 73.65 5.11 16.27
N LEU A 4 72.71 5.37 15.36
CA LEU A 4 71.38 5.92 15.56
C LEU A 4 70.56 5.65 14.28
N ASN A 5 69.43 4.94 14.38
CA ASN A 5 68.49 4.85 13.28
C ASN A 5 67.06 4.81 13.82
N GLU A 6 66.66 5.87 14.52
CA GLU A 6 65.27 6.21 14.78
C GLU A 6 65.15 7.74 14.89
N LEU A 7 63.95 8.27 14.59
CA LEU A 7 63.47 9.66 14.61
C LEU A 7 63.14 10.26 13.22
N ASN A 8 61.95 9.94 12.74
CA ASN A 8 60.80 10.88 12.73
C ASN A 8 59.80 10.59 11.59
N GLY A 9 59.04 9.52 11.75
CA GLY A 9 57.76 9.33 11.07
C GLY A 9 56.61 9.60 12.04
N PHE A 10 56.09 10.84 12.05
CA PHE A 10 54.78 11.13 12.66
C PHE A 10 54.18 12.40 12.03
N LYS A 11 53.37 12.26 10.97
CA LYS A 11 52.49 13.35 10.48
C LYS A 11 51.12 13.19 11.16
N PRO A 12 50.61 14.19 11.90
CA PRO A 12 49.35 14.06 12.61
C PRO A 12 48.16 14.03 11.65
N SER A 13 47.32 13.01 11.78
CA SER A 13 46.00 12.81 11.13
C SER A 13 45.03 14.00 11.32
N TRP A 14 45.37 14.90 12.27
CA TRP A 14 44.59 16.05 12.69
C TRP A 14 44.53 17.21 11.68
N LEU A 15 45.29 17.20 10.58
CA LEU A 15 45.22 18.27 9.58
C LEU A 15 44.09 18.08 8.54
N LYS A 16 43.64 16.83 8.33
CA LYS A 16 42.69 16.49 7.25
C LYS A 16 41.26 16.96 7.54
N TRP A 17 40.83 16.88 8.81
CA TRP A 17 39.50 17.33 9.23
C TRP A 17 39.38 18.85 9.26
N HIS A 18 40.44 19.58 9.62
CA HIS A 18 40.45 21.04 9.60
C HIS A 18 40.28 21.62 8.21
N ILE A 19 40.90 21.02 7.18
CA ILE A 19 40.70 21.45 5.79
C ILE A 19 39.25 21.22 5.36
N LEU A 20 38.65 20.09 5.76
CA LEU A 20 37.28 19.75 5.40
C LEU A 20 36.25 20.65 6.10
N VAL A 21 36.51 21.04 7.36
CA VAL A 21 35.70 22.03 8.09
C VAL A 21 35.92 23.44 7.52
N ALA A 22 37.16 23.83 7.23
CA ALA A 22 37.49 25.16 6.71
C ALA A 22 36.94 25.42 5.29
N VAL A 23 36.88 24.39 4.44
CA VAL A 23 36.35 24.52 3.07
C VAL A 23 34.84 24.21 3.03
N GLY A 24 34.37 23.24 3.81
CA GLY A 24 32.95 22.83 3.80
C GLY A 24 32.01 23.86 4.42
N THR A 25 32.42 24.53 5.51
CA THR A 25 31.57 25.51 6.20
C THR A 25 31.21 26.75 5.36
N PRO A 26 32.14 27.43 4.64
CA PRO A 26 31.77 28.58 3.81
C PRO A 26 30.88 28.20 2.62
N ILE A 27 31.02 26.99 2.08
CA ILE A 27 30.19 26.51 0.96
C ILE A 27 28.74 26.31 1.42
N VAL A 28 28.53 25.65 2.57
CA VAL A 28 27.18 25.42 3.11
C VAL A 28 26.51 26.72 3.52
N ILE A 29 27.25 27.64 4.16
CA ILE A 29 26.75 28.97 4.51
C ILE A 29 26.43 29.78 3.24
N GLY A 30 27.27 29.71 2.21
CA GLY A 30 27.05 30.38 0.93
C GLY A 30 25.81 29.87 0.20
N ILE A 31 25.59 28.56 0.15
CA ILE A 31 24.39 27.94 -0.46
C ILE A 31 23.14 28.30 0.36
N GLY A 32 23.22 28.29 1.69
CA GLY A 32 22.14 28.72 2.57
C GLY A 32 21.76 30.19 2.38
N TYR A 33 22.76 31.08 2.32
CA TYR A 33 22.57 32.51 2.07
C TYR A 33 22.00 32.77 0.67
N TRP A 34 22.49 32.07 -0.36
CA TRP A 34 21.96 32.15 -1.72
C TRP A 34 20.49 31.66 -1.79
N TYR A 35 20.14 30.61 -1.04
CA TYR A 35 18.77 30.11 -0.96
C TYR A 35 17.82 31.13 -0.30
N VAL A 36 18.25 31.78 0.78
CA VAL A 36 17.48 32.84 1.46
C VAL A 36 17.30 34.06 0.56
N LEU A 37 18.36 34.50 -0.15
CA LEU A 37 18.25 35.60 -1.11
C LEU A 37 17.32 35.27 -2.29
N LYS A 38 17.39 34.04 -2.81
CA LYS A 38 16.50 33.58 -3.90
C LYS A 38 15.04 33.51 -3.45
N ARG A 39 14.78 33.16 -2.19
CA ARG A 39 13.44 33.18 -1.58
C ARG A 39 12.89 34.59 -1.40
N ASN A 40 13.72 35.55 -0.96
CA ASN A 40 13.32 36.95 -0.82
C ASN A 40 12.97 37.61 -2.16
N LYS A 41 13.63 37.23 -3.27
CA LYS A 41 13.30 37.69 -4.62
C LYS A 41 11.93 37.20 -5.11
N GLN A 42 11.45 36.04 -4.65
CA GLN A 42 10.10 35.54 -4.98
C GLN A 42 9.00 36.18 -4.12
N ILE A 43 9.32 36.62 -2.91
CA ILE A 43 8.39 37.34 -2.01
C ILE A 43 8.19 38.78 -2.51
N GLY A 44 9.26 39.46 -2.95
CA GLY A 44 9.19 40.83 -3.48
C GLY A 44 8.47 41.01 -4.83
N SER A 45 8.08 39.93 -5.51
CA SER A 45 7.33 39.99 -6.78
C SER A 45 5.82 39.76 -6.62
N LYS A 46 5.33 39.40 -5.43
CA LYS A 46 3.90 39.09 -5.20
C LYS A 46 3.11 40.19 -4.46
N ASP A 47 3.77 41.18 -3.87
CA ASP A 47 3.11 42.21 -3.05
C ASP A 47 2.97 43.59 -3.72
N THR A 48 3.13 43.69 -5.04
CA THR A 48 2.87 44.93 -5.80
C THR A 48 1.79 44.73 -6.87
N LYS A 49 0.56 44.40 -6.46
CA LYS A 49 -0.68 44.68 -7.22
C LYS A 49 -1.92 44.22 -6.44
N LYS A 50 -2.29 44.96 -5.38
CA LYS A 50 -3.68 45.17 -4.96
C LYS A 50 -3.70 45.99 -3.67
N GLU A 51 -3.62 47.30 -3.82
CA GLU A 51 -4.22 48.25 -2.87
C GLU A 51 -4.09 49.65 -3.48
N GLU A 52 -5.17 50.14 -4.08
CA GLU A 52 -5.55 51.55 -4.06
C GLU A 52 -6.88 51.72 -4.81
N LYS A 53 -7.96 51.90 -4.05
CA LYS A 53 -8.95 52.99 -4.15
C LYS A 53 -10.26 52.59 -3.47
N ILE A 54 -10.33 52.88 -2.17
CA ILE A 54 -11.59 53.22 -1.51
C ILE A 54 -11.63 54.75 -1.49
N LYS A 55 -12.49 55.36 -2.29
CA LYS A 55 -13.02 56.72 -2.06
C LYS A 55 -14.47 56.81 -2.54
N GLU A 56 -15.32 57.05 -1.54
CA GLU A 56 -16.41 58.04 -1.56
C GLU A 56 -17.68 57.72 -2.38
N ASN A 57 -18.69 57.21 -1.66
CA ASN A 57 -20.09 57.17 -2.11
C ASN A 57 -20.77 58.50 -1.76
N THR A 58 -21.06 59.31 -2.79
CA THR A 58 -22.02 60.42 -2.71
C THR A 58 -23.10 60.20 -3.77
N ILE A 59 -24.35 60.29 -3.33
CA ILE A 59 -25.60 60.10 -4.06
C ILE A 59 -25.69 61.06 -5.26
N HIS A 60 -25.98 60.54 -6.47
CA HIS A 60 -26.91 61.15 -7.46
C HIS A 60 -27.19 60.20 -8.66
N ARG A 61 -28.48 59.95 -8.91
CA ARG A 61 -29.12 59.45 -10.15
C ARG A 61 -29.36 60.65 -11.11
N PRO A 62 -29.56 60.57 -12.46
CA PRO A 62 -29.77 59.44 -13.39
C PRO A 62 -28.95 59.46 -14.73
N THR A 63 -29.15 58.41 -15.53
CA THR A 63 -29.07 58.30 -17.02
C THR A 63 -27.76 58.59 -17.74
N VAL A 64 -27.24 57.57 -18.46
CA VAL A 64 -26.93 57.57 -19.91
C VAL A 64 -26.21 56.25 -20.24
N GLU A 65 -26.67 55.62 -21.32
CA GLU A 65 -26.21 54.36 -21.89
C GLU A 65 -24.69 54.35 -22.15
N LYS A 66 -24.00 53.27 -21.73
CA LYS A 66 -22.73 52.88 -22.35
C LYS A 66 -22.43 51.41 -22.10
N ASP A 67 -22.23 50.71 -23.21
CA ASP A 67 -22.03 49.28 -23.38
C ASP A 67 -21.01 48.68 -22.41
N PHE A 68 -21.48 47.75 -21.57
CA PHE A 68 -20.64 46.86 -20.77
C PHE A 68 -20.67 45.47 -21.40
N SER A 69 -19.86 45.28 -22.44
CA SER A 69 -19.49 43.94 -22.91
C SER A 69 -18.52 43.33 -21.90
N THR A 70 -19.04 42.70 -20.85
CA THR A 70 -18.28 41.70 -20.11
C THR A 70 -17.99 40.55 -21.07
N GLU A 71 -16.74 40.43 -21.52
CA GLU A 71 -16.26 39.18 -22.11
C GLU A 71 -16.36 38.08 -21.05
N VAL A 72 -17.45 37.32 -21.11
CA VAL A 72 -17.56 36.03 -20.45
C VAL A 72 -16.52 35.13 -21.13
N LYS A 73 -15.36 34.97 -20.51
CA LYS A 73 -14.41 33.92 -20.89
C LYS A 73 -15.11 32.59 -20.58
N VAL A 74 -15.83 32.05 -21.58
CA VAL A 74 -16.49 30.76 -21.49
C VAL A 74 -15.39 29.71 -21.33
N SER A 75 -15.03 29.40 -20.09
CA SER A 75 -14.11 28.31 -19.81
C SER A 75 -14.71 27.02 -20.35
N SER A 76 -13.90 26.25 -21.07
CA SER A 76 -14.35 24.97 -21.60
C SER A 76 -14.78 24.03 -20.46
N PRO A 77 -15.71 23.09 -20.69
CA PRO A 77 -16.13 22.14 -19.65
C PRO A 77 -14.94 21.41 -18.98
N LEU A 78 -13.92 21.09 -19.77
CA LEU A 78 -12.68 20.48 -19.31
C LEU A 78 -11.85 21.41 -18.41
N GLU A 79 -11.70 22.69 -18.77
CA GLU A 79 -11.01 23.68 -17.92
C GLU A 79 -11.73 23.85 -16.58
N ARG A 80 -13.07 23.92 -16.58
CA ARG A 80 -13.86 23.99 -15.35
C ARG A 80 -13.69 22.74 -14.49
N ALA A 81 -13.72 21.54 -15.09
CA ALA A 81 -13.46 20.30 -14.37
C ALA A 81 -12.06 20.28 -13.74
N GLN A 82 -11.06 20.83 -14.43
CA GLN A 82 -9.70 20.91 -13.92
C GLN A 82 -9.57 21.91 -12.76
N GLU A 83 -10.26 23.05 -12.83
CA GLU A 83 -10.35 24.00 -11.72
C GLU A 83 -10.98 23.35 -10.48
N LEU A 84 -12.09 22.64 -10.66
CA LEU A 84 -12.76 21.90 -9.59
C LEU A 84 -11.86 20.84 -8.96
N LYS A 85 -11.15 20.05 -9.77
CA LYS A 85 -10.15 19.09 -9.27
C LYS A 85 -9.03 19.78 -8.50
N ASN A 86 -8.56 20.94 -8.95
CA ASN A 86 -7.51 21.68 -8.24
C ASN A 86 -8.02 22.25 -6.91
N SER A 87 -9.27 22.69 -6.84
CA SER A 87 -9.93 23.07 -5.60
C SER A 87 -10.09 21.87 -4.66
N GLY A 88 -10.52 20.72 -5.18
CA GLY A 88 -10.57 19.46 -4.43
C GLY A 88 -9.22 19.06 -3.86
N ASN A 89 -8.13 19.21 -4.62
CA ASN A 89 -6.77 18.96 -4.15
C ASN A 89 -6.38 19.89 -2.98
N LYS A 90 -6.74 21.18 -3.03
CA LYS A 90 -6.48 22.12 -1.92
C LYS A 90 -7.24 21.72 -0.66
N LEU A 91 -8.52 21.35 -0.81
CA LEU A 91 -9.37 20.89 0.29
C LEU A 91 -8.86 19.56 0.89
N TYR A 92 -8.40 18.64 0.03
CA TYR A 92 -7.79 17.39 0.47
C TYR A 92 -6.53 17.63 1.32
N LEU A 93 -5.66 18.56 0.91
CA LEU A 93 -4.49 18.96 1.69
C LEU A 93 -4.87 19.65 3.01
N ALA A 94 -5.96 20.42 3.01
CA ALA A 94 -6.57 21.00 4.22
C ALA A 94 -7.31 19.97 5.09
N LYS A 95 -7.31 18.67 4.71
CA LYS A 95 -8.02 17.57 5.38
C LYS A 95 -9.55 17.73 5.43
N MET A 96 -10.09 18.62 4.60
CA MET A 96 -11.53 18.80 4.41
C MET A 96 -12.02 17.79 3.36
N TYR A 97 -12.08 16.53 3.76
CA TYR A 97 -12.30 15.42 2.81
C TYR A 97 -13.70 15.43 2.19
N ASP A 98 -14.73 15.82 2.94
CA ASP A 98 -16.11 15.93 2.42
C ASP A 98 -16.23 16.99 1.32
N ASP A 99 -15.62 18.15 1.52
CA ASP A 99 -15.59 19.21 0.51
C ASP A 99 -14.75 18.79 -0.70
N ALA A 100 -13.63 18.11 -0.48
CA ALA A 100 -12.81 17.57 -1.56
C ALA A 100 -13.62 16.57 -2.42
N ILE A 101 -14.39 15.67 -1.79
CA ILE A 101 -15.25 14.71 -2.48
C ILE A 101 -16.31 15.42 -3.33
N ARG A 102 -16.93 16.48 -2.81
CA ARG A 102 -17.89 17.30 -3.57
C ARG A 102 -17.23 17.90 -4.82
N CYS A 103 -16.09 18.58 -4.65
CA CYS A 103 -15.36 19.15 -5.78
C CYS A 103 -14.93 18.11 -6.82
N TYR A 104 -14.45 16.93 -6.39
CA TYR A 104 -14.10 15.88 -7.34
C TYR A 104 -15.32 15.29 -8.06
N THR A 105 -16.47 15.21 -7.39
CA THR A 105 -17.72 14.73 -8.00
C THR A 105 -18.20 15.70 -9.06
N GLU A 106 -18.23 17.00 -8.76
CA GLU A 106 -18.53 18.04 -9.75
C GLU A 106 -17.51 18.02 -10.90
N ALA A 107 -16.23 17.77 -10.63
CA ALA A 107 -15.21 17.63 -11.69
C ALA A 107 -15.49 16.44 -12.61
N ILE A 108 -15.96 15.30 -12.07
CA ILE A 108 -16.32 14.12 -12.86
C ILE A 108 -17.54 14.41 -13.74
N GLU A 109 -18.54 15.12 -13.22
CA GLU A 109 -19.76 15.49 -13.95
C GLU A 109 -19.50 16.48 -15.09
N MET A 110 -18.55 17.40 -14.90
CA MET A 110 -18.20 18.43 -15.88
C MET A 110 -17.23 17.91 -16.96
N CYS A 111 -16.48 16.83 -16.67
CA CYS A 111 -15.48 16.29 -17.58
C CYS A 111 -16.14 15.57 -18.77
N PRO A 112 -15.75 15.89 -20.02
CA PRO A 112 -16.19 15.13 -21.20
C PRO A 112 -15.81 13.64 -21.08
N LYS A 113 -16.67 12.75 -21.57
CA LYS A 113 -16.45 11.28 -21.47
C LYS A 113 -15.32 10.78 -22.36
N GLU A 114 -14.95 11.57 -23.35
CA GLU A 114 -13.86 11.34 -24.28
C GLU A 114 -12.50 11.44 -23.57
N GLU A 115 -12.42 12.24 -22.49
CA GLU A 115 -11.21 12.50 -21.72
C GLU A 115 -10.96 11.42 -20.66
N LYS A 116 -10.77 10.17 -21.12
CA LYS A 116 -10.64 8.98 -20.27
C LYS A 116 -9.54 9.09 -19.23
N ASP A 117 -8.35 9.56 -19.61
CA ASP A 117 -7.22 9.68 -18.68
C ASP A 117 -7.49 10.71 -17.58
N THR A 118 -8.12 11.82 -17.94
CA THR A 118 -8.53 12.88 -17.01
C THR A 118 -9.60 12.37 -16.05
N LEU A 119 -10.63 11.69 -16.56
CA LEU A 119 -11.66 11.03 -15.75
C LEU A 119 -11.06 10.02 -14.78
N SER A 120 -10.15 9.16 -15.24
CA SER A 120 -9.45 8.17 -14.39
C SER A 120 -8.74 8.84 -13.22
N THR A 121 -8.14 10.00 -13.46
CA THR A 121 -7.46 10.81 -12.44
C THR A 121 -8.43 11.40 -11.43
N TYR A 122 -9.62 11.84 -11.87
CA TYR A 122 -10.63 12.42 -10.97
C TYR A 122 -11.25 11.36 -10.05
N TYR A 123 -11.63 10.21 -10.59
CA TYR A 123 -12.07 9.06 -9.78
C TYR A 123 -11.01 8.66 -8.77
N GLN A 124 -9.74 8.60 -9.20
CA GLN A 124 -8.66 8.26 -8.28
C GLN A 124 -8.43 9.33 -7.20
N ASN A 125 -8.59 10.63 -7.48
CA ASN A 125 -8.46 11.63 -6.42
C ASN A 125 -9.62 11.56 -5.42
N ARG A 126 -10.83 11.26 -5.89
CA ARG A 126 -12.00 11.03 -5.01
C ARG A 126 -11.83 9.78 -4.14
N ALA A 127 -11.34 8.68 -4.71
CA ALA A 127 -10.97 7.47 -3.97
C ALA A 127 -9.94 7.77 -2.86
N ALA A 128 -9.00 8.69 -3.08
CA ALA A 128 -8.03 9.09 -2.06
C ALA A 128 -8.72 9.74 -0.86
N ALA A 129 -9.72 10.60 -1.10
CA ALA A 129 -10.50 11.25 -0.05
C ALA A 129 -11.36 10.24 0.73
N TYR A 130 -12.01 9.29 0.04
CA TYR A 130 -12.73 8.20 0.71
C TYR A 130 -11.81 7.30 1.55
N GLU A 131 -10.57 7.07 1.10
CA GLU A 131 -9.57 6.30 1.84
C GLU A 131 -9.25 6.96 3.18
N GLN A 132 -9.10 8.29 3.21
CA GLN A 132 -8.88 9.05 4.45
C GLN A 132 -10.09 9.01 5.39
N LYS A 133 -11.31 8.92 4.83
CA LYS A 133 -12.55 8.73 5.59
C LYS A 133 -12.81 7.27 6.01
N ASN A 134 -11.94 6.34 5.63
CA ASN A 134 -12.09 4.91 5.89
C ASN A 134 -13.36 4.28 5.29
N ILE A 135 -13.90 4.85 4.20
CA ILE A 135 -15.10 4.33 3.51
C ILE A 135 -14.62 3.38 2.40
N LEU A 136 -14.28 2.14 2.78
CA LEU A 136 -13.57 1.20 1.91
C LEU A 136 -14.33 0.82 0.64
N GLU A 137 -15.65 0.63 0.74
CA GLU A 137 -16.48 0.25 -0.40
C GLU A 137 -16.46 1.29 -1.53
N ASP A 138 -16.55 2.57 -1.17
CA ASP A 138 -16.52 3.64 -2.17
C ASP A 138 -15.12 3.86 -2.75
N VAL A 139 -14.06 3.57 -1.98
CA VAL A 139 -12.69 3.49 -2.53
C VAL A 139 -12.60 2.41 -3.60
N ILE A 140 -13.14 1.22 -3.36
CA ILE A 140 -13.09 0.10 -4.31
C ILE A 140 -13.88 0.45 -5.57
N LYS A 141 -15.07 1.05 -5.44
CA LYS A 141 -15.90 1.50 -6.57
C LYS A 141 -15.20 2.56 -7.42
N ASP A 142 -14.66 3.60 -6.79
CA ASP A 142 -13.98 4.68 -7.50
C ASP A 142 -12.68 4.21 -8.17
N CYS A 143 -11.89 3.37 -7.49
CA CYS A 143 -10.71 2.78 -8.12
C CYS A 143 -11.08 1.85 -9.27
N THR A 144 -12.18 1.10 -9.17
CA THR A 144 -12.66 0.26 -10.28
C THR A 144 -13.08 1.11 -11.47
N SER A 145 -13.84 2.18 -11.23
CA SER A 145 -14.21 3.15 -12.27
C SER A 145 -12.97 3.78 -12.91
N ALA A 146 -11.95 4.16 -12.12
CA ALA A 146 -10.70 4.69 -12.65
C ALA A 146 -9.97 3.68 -13.55
N LEU A 147 -10.00 2.39 -13.20
CA LEU A 147 -9.35 1.32 -13.97
C LEU A 147 -10.11 0.92 -15.23
N GLU A 148 -11.43 1.14 -15.30
CA GLU A 148 -12.20 1.02 -16.54
C GLU A 148 -11.74 2.03 -17.60
N TYR A 149 -11.40 3.25 -17.18
CA TYR A 149 -10.85 4.27 -18.08
C TYR A 149 -9.36 4.07 -18.37
N ASN A 150 -8.55 3.75 -17.35
CA ASN A 150 -7.12 3.50 -17.49
C ASN A 150 -6.70 2.21 -16.76
N PRO A 151 -6.66 1.06 -17.46
CA PRO A 151 -6.34 -0.24 -16.85
C PRO A 151 -4.92 -0.36 -16.30
N ARG A 152 -3.98 0.48 -16.77
CA ARG A 152 -2.58 0.46 -16.35
C ARG A 152 -2.29 1.48 -15.25
N TYR A 153 -3.32 2.03 -14.62
CA TYR A 153 -3.14 3.06 -13.61
C TYR A 153 -2.68 2.47 -12.26
N THR A 154 -1.36 2.34 -12.09
CA THR A 154 -0.73 1.69 -10.92
C THR A 154 -1.22 2.26 -9.58
N LYS A 155 -1.44 3.58 -9.47
CA LYS A 155 -1.91 4.19 -8.23
C LYS A 155 -3.33 3.71 -7.85
N ALA A 156 -4.21 3.54 -8.84
CA ALA A 156 -5.57 3.05 -8.61
C ALA A 156 -5.56 1.58 -8.20
N LEU A 157 -4.74 0.74 -8.85
CA LEU A 157 -4.53 -0.66 -8.45
C LEU A 157 -4.00 -0.76 -7.02
N GLN A 158 -2.95 0.00 -6.66
CA GLN A 158 -2.39 -0.01 -5.31
C GLN A 158 -3.41 0.39 -4.24
N ARG A 159 -4.24 1.40 -4.53
CA ARG A 159 -5.27 1.84 -3.58
C ARG A 159 -6.40 0.82 -3.47
N ARG A 160 -6.87 0.25 -4.58
CA ARG A 160 -7.90 -0.80 -4.57
C ARG A 160 -7.42 -2.04 -3.84
N ALA A 161 -6.17 -2.47 -4.09
CA ALA A 161 -5.54 -3.58 -3.37
C ALA A 161 -5.57 -3.36 -1.86
N LYS A 162 -5.14 -2.18 -1.39
CA LYS A 162 -5.12 -1.84 0.03
C LYS A 162 -6.54 -1.76 0.62
N ALA A 163 -7.49 -1.20 -0.11
CA ALA A 163 -8.88 -1.14 0.33
C ALA A 163 -9.52 -2.54 0.41
N ALA A 164 -9.29 -3.39 -0.59
CA ALA A 164 -9.76 -4.77 -0.64
C ALA A 164 -9.15 -5.63 0.48
N GLU A 165 -7.84 -5.46 0.77
CA GLU A 165 -7.19 -6.12 1.91
C GLU A 165 -7.90 -5.77 3.23
N ARG A 166 -8.19 -4.49 3.44
CA ARG A 166 -8.88 -3.99 4.64
C ARG A 166 -10.34 -4.40 4.70
N ASN A 167 -10.98 -4.61 3.54
CA ASN A 167 -12.35 -5.10 3.43
C ASN A 167 -12.45 -6.63 3.62
N GLY A 168 -11.31 -7.33 3.72
CA GLY A 168 -11.24 -8.79 3.84
C GLY A 168 -11.28 -9.55 2.51
N ASN A 169 -11.42 -8.85 1.38
CA ASN A 169 -11.36 -9.47 0.05
C ASN A 169 -9.90 -9.63 -0.41
N LEU A 170 -9.23 -10.65 0.14
CA LEU A 170 -7.81 -10.90 -0.12
C LEU A 170 -7.53 -11.39 -1.54
N GLU A 171 -8.48 -12.07 -2.19
CA GLU A 171 -8.32 -12.56 -3.56
C GLU A 171 -8.21 -11.39 -4.54
N GLN A 172 -9.14 -10.44 -4.47
CA GLN A 172 -9.10 -9.23 -5.27
C GLN A 172 -7.85 -8.40 -4.98
N SER A 173 -7.47 -8.29 -3.69
CA SER A 173 -6.25 -7.61 -3.29
C SER A 173 -5.01 -8.23 -3.93
N LEU A 174 -4.90 -9.57 -3.89
CA LEU A 174 -3.77 -10.29 -4.49
C LEU A 174 -3.69 -10.05 -6.00
N GLN A 175 -4.82 -10.12 -6.71
CA GLN A 175 -4.88 -9.86 -8.15
C GLN A 175 -4.35 -8.46 -8.49
N ASP A 176 -4.80 -7.44 -7.75
CA ASP A 176 -4.40 -6.06 -7.96
C ASP A 176 -2.91 -5.84 -7.67
N VAL A 177 -2.38 -6.42 -6.57
CA VAL A 177 -0.95 -6.32 -6.26
C VAL A 177 -0.11 -7.06 -7.30
N THR A 178 -0.55 -8.23 -7.78
CA THR A 178 0.13 -8.94 -8.86
C THR A 178 0.17 -8.11 -10.14
N ALA A 179 -0.94 -7.45 -10.50
CA ALA A 179 -0.98 -6.54 -11.64
C ALA A 179 0.00 -5.36 -11.46
N VAL A 180 0.10 -4.78 -10.26
CA VAL A 180 1.09 -3.74 -9.92
C VAL A 180 2.51 -4.26 -10.10
N CYS A 181 2.84 -5.45 -9.58
CA CYS A 181 4.16 -6.06 -9.72
C CYS A 181 4.54 -6.24 -11.19
N ILE A 182 3.60 -6.69 -12.04
CA ILE A 182 3.81 -6.85 -13.48
C ILE A 182 4.07 -5.48 -14.14
N LEU A 183 3.25 -4.47 -13.83
CA LEU A 183 3.41 -3.12 -14.40
C LEU A 183 4.72 -2.45 -13.97
N GLU A 184 5.21 -2.75 -12.76
CA GLU A 184 6.48 -2.27 -12.23
C GLU A 184 7.68 -3.14 -12.64
N ASN A 185 7.49 -4.13 -13.52
CA ASN A 185 8.51 -5.11 -13.95
C ASN A 185 9.23 -5.78 -12.77
N PHE A 186 8.51 -6.03 -11.67
CA PHE A 186 9.03 -6.62 -10.43
C PHE A 186 10.24 -5.89 -9.82
N THR A 187 10.42 -4.60 -10.14
CA THR A 187 11.53 -3.79 -9.61
C THR A 187 11.28 -3.29 -8.19
N ASN A 188 10.01 -3.10 -7.83
CA ASN A 188 9.62 -2.56 -6.54
C ASN A 188 9.49 -3.66 -5.48
N ASN A 189 10.46 -3.72 -4.58
CA ASN A 189 10.45 -4.67 -3.46
C ASN A 189 9.23 -4.50 -2.54
N SER A 190 8.67 -3.29 -2.41
CA SER A 190 7.51 -3.07 -1.55
C SER A 190 6.26 -3.80 -2.08
N SER A 191 6.04 -3.78 -3.40
CA SER A 191 4.92 -4.47 -4.04
C SER A 191 5.07 -5.99 -3.92
N LEU A 192 6.31 -6.50 -4.09
CA LEU A 192 6.64 -7.92 -3.91
C LEU A 192 6.38 -8.42 -2.49
N ILE A 193 6.85 -7.66 -1.48
CA ILE A 193 6.63 -8.01 -0.06
C ILE A 193 5.14 -8.01 0.26
N THR A 194 4.38 -7.06 -0.29
CA THR A 194 2.93 -6.98 -0.09
C THR A 194 2.23 -8.19 -0.70
N ALA A 195 2.63 -8.61 -1.92
CA ALA A 195 2.08 -9.80 -2.56
C ALA A 195 2.34 -11.06 -1.73
N ASP A 196 3.58 -11.27 -1.26
CA ASP A 196 3.94 -12.42 -0.42
C ASP A 196 3.15 -12.44 0.91
N LYS A 197 2.99 -11.28 1.54
CA LYS A 197 2.17 -11.14 2.75
C LYS A 197 0.71 -11.57 2.50
N ILE A 198 0.08 -11.05 1.45
CA ILE A 198 -1.32 -11.37 1.11
C ILE A 198 -1.44 -12.86 0.76
N LEU A 199 -0.50 -13.40 -0.03
CA LEU A 199 -0.49 -14.82 -0.41
C LEU A 199 -0.41 -15.74 0.81
N LYS A 200 0.45 -15.41 1.79
CA LYS A 200 0.54 -16.15 3.07
C LYS A 200 -0.76 -16.08 3.86
N GLN A 201 -1.39 -14.91 3.90
CA GLN A 201 -2.66 -14.72 4.61
C GLN A 201 -3.80 -15.52 3.95
N LEU A 202 -3.89 -15.47 2.62
CA LEU A 202 -4.87 -16.21 1.83
C LEU A 202 -4.65 -17.73 1.96
N GLY A 203 -3.41 -18.19 1.88
CA GLY A 203 -3.07 -19.61 2.11
C GLY A 203 -3.48 -20.10 3.50
N ARG A 204 -3.30 -19.27 4.55
CA ARG A 204 -3.79 -19.59 5.91
C ARG A 204 -5.31 -19.64 5.98
N GLN A 205 -6.03 -18.77 5.29
CA GLN A 205 -7.50 -18.79 5.24
C GLN A 205 -7.99 -20.07 4.53
N HIS A 206 -7.47 -20.37 3.35
CA HIS A 206 -7.85 -21.57 2.60
C HIS A 206 -7.51 -22.86 3.36
N ALA A 207 -6.34 -22.92 4.01
CA ALA A 207 -5.98 -24.07 4.84
C ALA A 207 -6.97 -24.27 5.99
N LYS A 208 -7.37 -23.19 6.68
CA LYS A 208 -8.39 -23.26 7.75
C LYS A 208 -9.73 -23.77 7.21
N GLU A 209 -10.18 -23.23 6.09
CA GLU A 209 -11.44 -23.66 5.46
C GLU A 209 -11.38 -25.13 5.03
N GLN A 210 -10.25 -25.57 4.49
CA GLN A 210 -10.05 -26.97 4.11
C GLN A 210 -10.04 -27.89 5.32
N MET A 211 -9.36 -27.51 6.41
CA MET A 211 -9.37 -28.28 7.66
C MET A 211 -10.78 -28.43 8.24
N LEU A 212 -11.60 -27.36 8.18
CA LEU A 212 -13.00 -27.41 8.60
C LEU A 212 -13.85 -28.35 7.72
N LYS A 213 -13.58 -28.37 6.41
CA LYS A 213 -14.27 -29.24 5.45
C LYS A 213 -13.74 -30.67 5.42
N GLN A 214 -12.56 -30.91 6.00
CA GLN A 214 -11.89 -32.20 5.94
C GLN A 214 -12.69 -33.23 6.73
N LYS A 215 -13.24 -34.21 6.02
CA LYS A 215 -13.86 -35.37 6.66
C LYS A 215 -12.76 -36.24 7.25
N LEU A 216 -12.92 -36.63 8.52
CA LEU A 216 -12.05 -37.64 9.14
C LEU A 216 -12.22 -38.95 8.37
N VAL A 217 -11.19 -39.34 7.62
CA VAL A 217 -11.15 -40.62 6.92
C VAL A 217 -10.39 -41.60 7.80
N THR A 218 -11.00 -42.75 8.11
CA THR A 218 -10.30 -43.82 8.81
C THR A 218 -9.18 -44.37 7.92
N PRO A 219 -7.96 -44.58 8.45
CA PRO A 219 -6.89 -45.19 7.68
C PRO A 219 -7.30 -46.56 7.13
N SER A 220 -6.69 -46.99 6.03
CA SER A 220 -7.00 -48.28 5.44
C SER A 220 -6.68 -49.42 6.42
N LYS A 221 -7.46 -50.51 6.38
CA LYS A 221 -7.21 -51.70 7.22
C LYS A 221 -5.77 -52.20 7.10
N HIS A 222 -5.20 -52.11 5.90
CA HIS A 222 -3.80 -52.50 5.66
C HIS A 222 -2.81 -51.56 6.33
N PHE A 223 -3.03 -50.24 6.25
CA PHE A 223 -2.22 -49.26 6.97
C PHE A 223 -2.26 -49.49 8.48
N VAL A 224 -3.45 -49.70 9.06
CA VAL A 224 -3.60 -49.99 10.50
C VAL A 224 -2.82 -51.26 10.88
N LYS A 225 -2.94 -52.33 10.08
CA LYS A 225 -2.22 -53.58 10.32
C LYS A 225 -0.70 -53.39 10.27
N SER A 226 -0.20 -52.72 9.23
CA SER A 226 1.24 -52.47 9.05
C SER A 226 1.80 -51.57 10.14
N TYR A 227 1.08 -50.49 10.50
CA TYR A 227 1.46 -49.60 11.59
C TYR A 227 1.50 -50.32 12.95
N LEU A 228 0.50 -51.12 13.29
CA LEU A 228 0.52 -51.89 14.55
C LEU A 228 1.64 -52.94 14.57
N SER A 229 1.95 -53.56 13.42
CA SER A 229 3.03 -54.55 13.32
C SER A 229 4.44 -53.96 13.51
N SER A 230 4.64 -52.66 13.28
CA SER A 230 5.95 -52.04 13.57
C SER A 230 6.24 -51.94 15.07
N PHE A 231 5.20 -51.96 15.91
CA PHE A 231 5.36 -51.96 17.38
C PHE A 231 5.33 -53.36 18.01
N SER A 232 4.96 -54.41 17.25
CA SER A 232 4.87 -55.77 17.78
C SER A 232 6.23 -56.48 17.95
N ASN A 233 7.31 -55.91 17.40
CA ASN A 233 8.66 -56.37 17.71
C ASN A 233 9.06 -55.83 19.08
N ASN A 234 8.45 -56.40 20.11
CA ASN A 234 8.79 -56.11 21.50
C ASN A 234 10.16 -56.77 21.78
N PRO A 235 11.24 -55.99 22.03
CA PRO A 235 12.58 -56.57 22.24
C PRO A 235 12.65 -57.43 23.51
N LEU A 236 11.62 -57.41 24.35
CA LEU A 236 11.54 -58.13 25.62
C LEU A 236 10.76 -59.45 25.55
N LEU A 237 10.15 -59.79 24.40
CA LEU A 237 9.46 -61.06 24.21
C LEU A 237 9.99 -61.78 22.95
N PRO A 238 10.90 -62.76 23.11
CA PRO A 238 11.36 -63.57 21.99
C PRO A 238 10.23 -64.53 21.59
N LEU A 239 9.33 -64.09 20.71
CA LEU A 239 8.34 -64.98 20.11
C LEU A 239 9.08 -65.96 19.19
N ASN A 240 9.09 -67.21 19.63
CA ASN A 240 9.68 -68.35 18.92
C ASN A 240 9.00 -68.50 17.55
N LYS A 241 9.77 -68.34 16.47
CA LYS A 241 9.30 -68.32 15.07
C LYS A 241 8.79 -69.68 14.55
N SER A 242 8.69 -70.71 15.37
CA SER A 242 8.27 -72.06 14.97
C SER A 242 6.75 -72.25 14.79
N HIS A 243 5.90 -71.29 15.19
CA HIS A 243 4.44 -71.43 15.11
C HIS A 243 3.75 -70.79 13.89
N ILE A 244 4.49 -70.22 12.93
CA ILE A 244 3.91 -69.37 11.89
C ILE A 244 3.41 -70.15 10.64
N ASN A 245 3.62 -71.48 10.56
CA ASN A 245 3.17 -72.30 9.42
C ASN A 245 1.87 -73.09 9.67
N GLY A 246 1.22 -72.93 10.83
CA GLY A 246 -0.12 -73.44 11.07
C GLY A 246 -1.12 -72.29 11.07
N HIS A 247 -2.30 -72.49 10.50
CA HIS A 247 -3.47 -71.61 10.63
C HIS A 247 -3.60 -71.08 12.07
N VAL A 248 -3.11 -69.86 12.33
CA VAL A 248 -3.39 -69.17 13.58
C VAL A 248 -4.72 -68.45 13.39
N ASN A 249 -5.79 -69.09 13.83
CA ASN A 249 -7.01 -68.40 14.23
C ASN A 249 -6.62 -67.44 15.37
N THR A 250 -6.29 -66.21 15.04
CA THR A 250 -6.18 -65.14 16.03
C THR A 250 -7.57 -64.58 16.31
N GLU A 251 -8.43 -65.39 16.93
CA GLU A 251 -9.36 -64.83 17.91
C GLU A 251 -8.50 -64.34 19.08
N ILE A 252 -7.95 -63.14 18.93
CA ILE A 252 -7.44 -62.39 20.07
C ILE A 252 -8.70 -62.03 20.87
N PRO A 253 -8.86 -62.49 22.12
CA PRO A 253 -9.99 -62.07 22.93
C PRO A 253 -9.82 -60.58 23.20
N LEU A 254 -10.57 -59.78 22.46
CA LEU A 254 -10.68 -58.31 22.54
C LEU A 254 -11.23 -57.81 23.89
N ARG A 255 -11.11 -58.58 24.98
CA ARG A 255 -11.87 -58.38 26.21
C ARG A 255 -11.11 -57.71 27.36
N TYR A 256 -9.80 -57.40 27.24
CA TYR A 256 -9.07 -56.85 28.40
C TYR A 256 -8.18 -55.61 28.24
N GLU A 257 -8.02 -54.99 27.07
CA GLU A 257 -7.19 -53.77 26.97
C GLU A 257 -7.82 -52.55 26.28
N ILE A 258 -9.16 -52.43 26.31
CA ILE A 258 -9.82 -51.14 25.98
C ILE A 258 -10.14 -50.33 27.26
N LYS A 259 -9.98 -50.92 28.45
CA LYS A 259 -10.34 -50.24 29.71
C LYS A 259 -9.29 -49.25 30.25
N LEU A 260 -8.09 -49.20 29.68
CA LEU A 260 -7.01 -48.31 30.13
C LEU A 260 -6.80 -47.04 29.28
N LEU A 261 -7.47 -46.93 28.13
CA LEU A 261 -7.38 -45.73 27.27
C LEU A 261 -8.57 -44.76 27.44
N ILE A 262 -9.57 -45.10 28.26
CA ILE A 262 -10.75 -44.25 28.54
C ILE A 262 -10.70 -43.62 29.95
N LEU A 263 -9.77 -44.04 30.82
CA LEU A 263 -9.65 -43.54 32.21
C LEU A 263 -8.41 -42.65 32.45
N GLY A 264 -7.79 -42.14 31.39
CA GLY A 264 -6.64 -41.24 31.45
C GLY A 264 -6.91 -39.84 30.89
N CYS A 265 -8.15 -39.35 31.02
CA CYS A 265 -8.49 -37.92 30.93
C CYS A 265 -8.70 -37.37 32.34
#